data_AF-A0A3N5Q2D2-F1
#
_entry.id   AF-A0A3N5Q2D2-F1
#
_cell.length_a   1.000
_cell.length_b   1.000
_cell.length_c   1.000
_cell.angle_alpha   90.00
_cell.angle_beta   90.00
_cell.angle_gamma   90.00
#
_symmetry.space_group_name_H-M   'P 1'
#
loop_
_entity.id
_entity.type
_entity.pdbx_description
1 polymer ?
#
loop_
_entity_poly.entity_id
_entity_poly.type
_entity_poly.pdbx_seq_one_letter_code
_entity_poly.pdbx_strand_id
1 'polypeptide(L)'
;MIEEAGLGSHFIHRTGHNITTQIHGPGVNMDDFETHDTRQILPSMSFSIEPGLYFANSLGVRTEIDVVILSDGTVTVPSAPLQTSVLPLLAEVWEQ
;
A
#
# COMPACT_ATOMS: atom_id res chain seq x y z
N MET A 1 -9.99 10.26 -3.63
CA MET A 1 -8.99 10.28 -4.73
C MET A 1 -9.22 9.22 -5.81
N ILE A 2 -9.11 7.90 -5.55
CA ILE A 2 -9.29 6.88 -6.62
C ILE A 2 -10.72 6.88 -7.19
N GLU A 3 -11.73 6.85 -6.30
CA GLU A 3 -13.15 6.89 -6.68
C GLU A 3 -13.49 8.18 -7.44
N GLU A 4 -13.03 9.32 -6.92
CA GLU A 4 -13.23 10.65 -7.51
C GLU A 4 -12.59 10.78 -8.90
N ALA A 5 -11.52 10.02 -9.16
CA ALA A 5 -10.89 9.93 -10.48
C ALA A 5 -11.63 8.98 -11.44
N GLY A 6 -12.72 8.34 -11.01
CA GLY A 6 -13.49 7.39 -11.80
C GLY A 6 -12.83 6.01 -11.95
N LEU A 7 -11.86 5.68 -11.10
CA LEU A 7 -11.04 4.46 -11.20
C LEU A 7 -11.39 3.40 -10.13
N GLY A 8 -12.44 3.62 -9.34
CA GLY A 8 -12.86 2.75 -8.24
C GLY A 8 -13.02 1.27 -8.62
N SER A 9 -13.63 1.00 -9.79
CA SER A 9 -13.82 -0.37 -10.28
C SER A 9 -12.52 -1.13 -10.58
N HIS A 10 -11.39 -0.42 -10.68
CA HIS A 10 -10.06 -1.00 -10.88
C HIS A 10 -9.30 -1.20 -9.57
N PHE A 11 -9.81 -0.68 -8.45
CA PHE A 11 -9.26 -0.88 -7.12
C PHE A 11 -10.00 -2.03 -6.43
N ILE A 12 -9.38 -3.22 -6.46
CA ILE A 12 -10.06 -4.49 -6.19
C ILE A 12 -9.50 -5.24 -4.97
N HIS A 13 -8.76 -4.54 -4.11
CA HIS A 13 -8.18 -5.13 -2.90
C HIS A 13 -8.04 -4.07 -1.80
N ARG A 14 -7.65 -4.54 -0.61
CA ARG A 14 -7.37 -3.68 0.55
C ARG A 14 -6.25 -2.68 0.25
N THR A 15 -6.33 -1.47 0.79
CA THR A 15 -5.27 -0.47 0.82
C THR A 15 -4.02 -0.98 1.54
N GLY A 16 -4.13 -1.98 2.42
CA GLY A 16 -2.96 -2.61 3.02
C GLY A 16 -3.29 -3.50 4.20
N HIS A 17 -2.26 -4.10 4.79
CA HIS A 17 -2.40 -5.07 5.86
C HIS A 17 -1.38 -4.85 6.98
N ASN A 18 -1.70 -5.33 8.17
CA ASN A 18 -0.73 -5.40 9.26
C ASN A 18 0.45 -6.31 8.90
N ILE A 19 1.65 -5.90 9.31
CA ILE A 19 2.90 -6.66 9.19
C ILE A 19 3.41 -6.95 10.60
N THR A 20 3.86 -8.18 10.84
CA THR A 20 4.45 -8.60 12.12
C THR A 20 5.66 -9.49 11.84
N THR A 21 5.88 -10.57 12.60
CA THR A 21 6.79 -11.65 12.21
C THR A 21 6.27 -12.46 11.01
N GLN A 22 5.01 -12.27 10.63
CA GLN A 22 4.40 -12.74 9.39
C GLN A 22 4.12 -11.56 8.46
N ILE A 23 4.18 -11.81 7.15
CA ILE A 23 3.91 -10.80 6.11
C ILE A 23 2.48 -10.27 6.25
N HIS A 24 1.50 -11.16 6.42
CA HIS A 24 0.12 -10.79 6.73
C HIS A 24 -0.19 -11.09 8.20
N GLY A 25 -0.13 -10.05 9.03
CA GLY A 25 -0.41 -10.13 10.45
C GLY A 25 -1.90 -10.02 10.79
N PRO A 26 -2.31 -10.43 12.00
CA PRO A 26 -3.70 -10.40 12.43
C PRO A 26 -4.15 -9.02 12.90
N GLY A 27 -3.30 -7.99 12.84
CA GLY A 27 -3.60 -6.63 13.29
C GLY A 27 -4.53 -5.86 12.35
N VAL A 28 -4.51 -4.54 12.48
CA VAL A 28 -5.39 -3.61 11.76
C VAL A 28 -5.18 -3.64 10.25
N ASN A 29 -6.26 -3.48 9.48
CA ASN A 29 -6.23 -3.24 8.04
C ASN A 29 -6.49 -1.76 7.73
N MET A 30 -6.04 -1.29 6.57
CA MET A 30 -6.01 0.14 6.23
C MET A 30 -7.26 0.64 5.47
N ASP A 31 -8.37 -0.09 5.53
CA ASP A 31 -9.61 0.20 4.81
C ASP A 31 -10.80 -0.61 5.35
N ASP A 32 -11.95 -0.41 4.70
CA ASP A 32 -13.23 -1.08 4.90
C ASP A 32 -13.67 -1.87 3.64
N PHE A 33 -12.71 -2.40 2.87
CA PHE A 33 -13.02 -3.05 1.60
C PHE A 33 -13.60 -4.46 1.78
N GLU A 34 -12.95 -5.29 2.61
CA GLU A 34 -13.38 -6.67 2.87
C GLU A 34 -14.10 -6.81 4.23
N THR A 35 -13.59 -6.14 5.25
CA THR A 35 -14.14 -6.16 6.61
C THR A 35 -14.08 -4.78 7.21
N HIS A 36 -15.17 -4.36 7.85
CA HIS A 36 -15.22 -3.14 8.66
C HIS A 36 -14.34 -3.27 9.90
N ASP A 37 -13.10 -2.84 9.76
CA ASP A 37 -12.10 -2.90 10.81
C ASP A 37 -12.12 -1.63 11.67
N THR A 38 -12.68 -1.76 12.87
CA THR A 38 -12.80 -0.65 13.82
C THR A 38 -11.62 -0.56 14.79
N ARG A 39 -10.60 -1.41 14.64
CA ARG A 39 -9.46 -1.44 15.55
C ARG A 39 -8.57 -0.23 15.31
N GLN A 40 -8.03 0.32 16.40
CA GLN A 40 -7.16 1.49 16.32
C GLN A 40 -5.73 1.11 15.93
N ILE A 41 -5.10 1.98 15.16
CA ILE A 41 -3.65 1.98 14.95
C ILE A 41 -2.99 2.40 16.28
N LEU A 42 -2.08 1.57 16.81
CA LEU A 42 -1.41 1.78 18.10
C LEU A 42 0.12 1.84 17.94
N PRO A 43 0.84 2.38 18.93
CA PRO A 43 2.29 2.25 19.01
C PRO A 43 2.76 0.79 18.94
N SER A 44 3.98 0.59 18.43
CA SER A 44 4.59 -0.73 18.18
C SER A 44 3.89 -1.57 17.10
N MET A 45 3.17 -0.93 16.17
CA MET A 45 2.55 -1.59 15.02
C MET A 45 3.28 -1.27 13.71
N SER A 46 3.18 -2.19 12.76
CA SER A 46 3.60 -1.98 11.38
C SER A 46 2.55 -2.47 10.38
N PHE A 47 2.48 -1.84 9.22
CA PHE A 47 1.52 -2.16 8.16
C PHE A 47 1.96 -1.59 6.81
N SER A 48 1.46 -2.19 5.73
CA SER A 48 1.60 -1.65 4.37
C SER A 48 0.53 -0.59 4.09
N ILE A 49 0.86 0.35 3.20
CA ILE A 49 -0.09 1.18 2.45
C ILE A 49 0.27 1.00 0.98
N GLU A 50 -0.59 0.29 0.26
CA GLU A 50 -0.32 -0.27 -1.05
C GLU A 50 -1.48 -0.17 -2.06
N PRO A 51 -2.09 1.01 -2.30
CA PRO A 51 -3.17 1.13 -3.28
C PRO A 51 -2.71 0.68 -4.68
N GLY A 52 -3.57 -0.08 -5.37
CA GLY A 52 -3.28 -0.59 -6.72
C GLY A 52 -4.47 -0.52 -7.67
N LEU A 53 -4.20 -0.30 -8.95
CA LEU A 53 -5.20 -0.26 -10.02
C LEU A 53 -4.93 -1.38 -11.01
N TYR A 54 -5.96 -2.16 -11.34
CA TYR A 54 -5.86 -3.32 -12.22
C TYR A 54 -6.86 -3.21 -13.37
N PHE A 55 -6.33 -3.08 -14.58
CA PHE A 55 -7.09 -3.02 -15.82
C PHE A 55 -7.07 -4.41 -16.47
N ALA A 56 -8.23 -5.05 -16.53
CA ALA A 56 -8.36 -6.40 -17.07
C ALA A 56 -7.73 -6.52 -18.46
N ASN A 57 -6.92 -7.55 -18.66
CA ASN A 57 -6.21 -7.84 -19.91
C ASN A 57 -5.25 -6.73 -20.40
N SER A 58 -4.85 -5.81 -19.51
CA SER A 58 -3.93 -4.72 -19.84
C SER A 58 -2.82 -4.64 -18.79
N LEU A 59 -2.87 -3.67 -17.88
CA LEU A 59 -1.84 -3.37 -16.90
C LEU A 59 -2.41 -3.40 -15.48
N GLY A 60 -1.57 -3.75 -14.51
CA GLY A 60 -1.77 -3.44 -13.11
C GLY A 60 -0.62 -2.57 -12.59
N VAL A 61 -0.93 -1.60 -11.75
CA VAL A 61 0.08 -0.78 -11.05
C VAL A 61 -0.26 -0.71 -9.58
N ARG A 62 0.74 -0.90 -8.73
CA ARG A 62 0.64 -0.74 -7.28
C ARG A 62 1.90 -0.03 -6.79
N THR A 63 1.71 0.89 -5.85
CA THR A 63 2.80 1.52 -5.11
C THR A 63 2.62 1.15 -3.65
N GLU A 64 3.69 0.75 -2.98
CA GLU A 64 3.64 0.28 -1.60
C GLU A 64 4.65 1.03 -0.74
N ILE A 65 4.22 1.39 0.48
CA ILE A 65 5.11 1.75 1.57
C ILE A 65 4.82 0.92 2.81
N ASP A 66 5.87 0.68 3.57
CA ASP A 66 5.78 0.13 4.91
C ASP A 66 5.82 1.26 5.92
N VAL A 67 4.90 1.23 6.87
CA VAL A 67 4.84 2.16 7.99
C VAL A 67 5.11 1.40 9.28
N VAL A 68 5.96 1.97 10.13
CA VAL A 68 6.24 1.46 11.48
C VAL A 68 6.01 2.58 12.48
N ILE A 69 5.18 2.30 13.48
CA ILE A 69 4.92 3.20 14.61
C ILE A 69 5.72 2.68 15.79
N LEU A 70 6.68 3.46 16.24
CA LEU A 70 7.52 3.13 17.39
C LEU A 70 6.71 3.21 18.69
N SER A 71 7.30 2.70 19.77
CA SER A 71 6.63 2.64 21.08
C SER A 71 6.28 4.01 21.68
N ASP A 72 6.99 5.07 21.28
CA ASP A 72 6.72 6.46 21.66
C ASP A 72 5.71 7.17 20.73
N GLY A 73 5.19 6.45 19.73
CA GLY A 73 4.27 6.99 18.72
C GLY A 73 4.95 7.61 17.51
N THR A 74 6.29 7.65 17.45
CA THR A 74 7.02 8.14 16.28
C THR A 74 6.71 7.26 15.06
N VAL A 75 6.31 7.88 13.95
CA VAL A 75 6.01 7.18 12.70
C VAL A 75 7.25 7.19 11.81
N THR A 76 7.62 6.03 11.29
CA THR A 76 8.73 5.87 10.34
C THR A 76 8.26 5.11 9.10
N VAL A 77 8.88 5.43 7.96
CA VAL A 77 8.60 4.78 6.67
C VAL A 77 9.91 4.17 6.16
N PRO A 78 10.27 2.95 6.59
CA PRO A 78 11.53 2.31 6.22
C PRO A 78 11.68 2.07 4.71
N SER A 79 10.57 2.00 3.98
CA SER A 79 10.58 1.89 2.52
C SER A 79 10.81 3.24 1.80
N ALA A 80 11.10 4.33 2.51
CA ALA A 80 11.43 5.60 1.91
C ALA A 80 12.83 5.58 1.24
N PRO A 81 13.06 6.36 0.16
CA PRO A 81 12.12 7.29 -0.47
C PRO A 81 11.03 6.58 -1.28
N LEU A 82 9.88 7.26 -1.43
CA LEU A 82 8.79 6.80 -2.29
C LEU A 82 9.28 6.56 -3.71
N GLN A 83 8.83 5.46 -4.31
CA GLN A 83 9.04 5.22 -5.73
C GLN A 83 8.28 6.27 -6.55
N THR A 84 9.00 7.09 -7.33
CA THR A 84 8.42 8.14 -8.18
C THR A 84 8.42 7.81 -9.67
N SER A 85 9.10 6.74 -10.07
CA SER A 85 9.15 6.27 -11.45
C SER A 85 9.20 4.74 -11.53
N VAL A 86 8.69 4.20 -12.63
CA VAL A 86 8.83 2.79 -12.98
C VAL A 86 10.07 2.65 -13.84
N LEU A 87 11.00 1.78 -13.46
CA LEU A 87 12.16 1.42 -14.29
C LEU A 87 11.71 0.35 -15.32
N PRO A 88 11.63 0.68 -16.62
CA PRO A 88 11.32 -0.28 -17.65
C PRO A 88 12.55 -1.15 -17.89
N LEU A 89 12.42 -2.43 -17.57
CA LEU A 89 13.51 -3.39 -17.72
C LEU A 89 13.77 -3.79 -19.19
N LEU A 90 12.84 -3.48 -20.09
CA LEU A 90 12.88 -3.88 -21.51
C LEU A 90 12.77 -2.69 -22.47
N ALA A 91 12.93 -1.45 -21.99
CA ALA A 91 12.93 -0.32 -22.89
C ALA A 91 14.23 -0.31 -23.72
N GLU A 92 14.10 -0.18 -25.05
CA GLU A 92 15.25 -0.05 -25.95
C GLU A 92 16.01 1.26 -25.73
N VAL A 93 15.37 2.26 -25.11
CA VAL A 93 15.95 3.57 -24.77
C VAL A 93 15.43 4.01 -23.40
N TRP A 94 16.32 4.42 -22.51
CA TRP A 94 15.99 4.99 -21.21
C TRP A 94 16.66 6.36 -21.08
N GLU A 95 15.89 7.43 -21.30
CA GLU A 95 16.32 8.80 -21.01
C GLU A 95 15.72 9.21 -19.66
N GLN A 96 16.57 9.58 -18.70
CA GLN A 96 16.18 10.10 -17.39
C GLN A 96 15.94 11.61 -17.44
#